data_AF-A0A7T8HHW5-F1
#
_entry.id   AF-A0A7T8HHW5-F1
#
_cell.length_a   1.000
_cell.length_b   1.000
_cell.length_c   1.000
_cell.angle_alpha   90.00
_cell.angle_beta   90.00
_cell.angle_gamma   90.00
#
_symmetry.space_group_name_H-M   'P 1'
#
loop_
_entity.id
_entity.type
_entity.pdbx_description
1 polymer ?
#
loop_
_entity_poly.entity_id
_entity_poly.type
_entity_poly.pdbx_seq_one_letter_code
_entity_poly.pdbx_strand_id
1 'polypeptide(L)' 'MAHFWPKDMWPSSSPDMNLLDFTVWGELEKKTNRTPHTNVDALKATIRTEWDNMSEEFLINSGKAFR' A
#
# COMPACT_ATOMS: atom_id res chain seq x y z
N MET A 1 18.67 -22.91 11.75
CA MET A 1 18.32 -21.66 12.47
C MET A 1 17.96 -20.64 11.41
N ALA A 2 16.73 -20.12 11.38
CA ALA A 2 16.37 -19.06 10.44
C ALA A 2 17.12 -17.78 10.83
N HIS A 3 17.87 -17.20 9.90
CA HIS A 3 18.56 -15.94 10.11
C HIS A 3 17.54 -14.82 9.88
N PHE A 4 16.97 -14.28 10.95
CA PHE A 4 16.10 -13.12 10.85
C PHE A 4 16.93 -11.88 10.50
N TRP A 5 16.32 -10.96 9.75
CA TRP A 5 16.90 -9.65 9.52
C TRP A 5 16.82 -8.81 10.79
N PRO A 6 17.83 -7.97 11.10
CA PRO A 6 17.72 -6.96 12.14
C PRO A 6 16.51 -6.06 11.90
N LYS A 7 15.83 -5.60 12.96
CA LYS A 7 14.61 -4.79 12.89
C LYS A 7 14.77 -3.46 12.11
N ASP A 8 16.00 -3.02 12.01
CA ASP A 8 16.48 -1.79 11.39
C ASP A 8 17.07 -2.04 10.00
N MET A 9 17.10 -3.29 9.54
CA MET A 9 17.55 -3.64 8.20
C MET A 9 16.36 -3.76 7.25
N TRP A 10 16.42 -2.96 6.19
CA TRP A 10 15.55 -3.11 5.04
C TRP A 10 16.26 -3.90 3.93
N PRO A 11 15.83 -5.13 3.61
CA PRO A 11 16.40 -5.85 2.49
C PRO A 11 16.07 -5.14 1.17
N SER A 12 17.06 -5.06 0.28
CA SER A 12 16.89 -4.49 -1.05
C SER A 12 15.80 -5.23 -1.82
N SER A 13 14.95 -4.48 -2.55
CA SER A 13 13.90 -5.04 -3.40
C SER A 13 12.82 -5.84 -2.66
N SER A 14 12.55 -5.49 -1.40
CA SER A 14 11.46 -6.09 -0.60
C SER A 14 10.31 -5.11 -0.37
N PRO A 15 9.52 -4.76 -1.40
CA PRO A 15 8.33 -3.92 -1.22
C PRO A 15 7.25 -4.62 -0.39
N ASP A 16 7.25 -5.96 -0.37
CA ASP A 16 6.46 -6.82 0.51
C ASP A 16 6.77 -6.61 1.99
N MET A 17 7.89 -5.98 2.31
CA MET A 17 8.25 -5.58 3.68
C MET A 17 7.81 -4.14 4.02
N ASN A 18 7.22 -3.39 3.08
CA ASN A 18 6.63 -2.07 3.33
C ASN A 18 5.11 -2.10 3.37
N LEU A 19 4.55 -1.68 4.51
CA LEU A 19 3.13 -1.46 4.63
C LEU A 19 2.63 -0.46 3.57
N LEU A 20 3.39 0.61 3.29
CA LEU A 20 3.01 1.61 2.30
C LEU A 20 3.02 1.04 0.88
N ASP A 21 4.12 0.36 0.49
CA ASP A 21 4.26 -0.15 -0.89
C ASP A 21 3.40 -1.38 -1.15
N PHE A 22 3.32 -2.32 -0.20
CA PHE A 22 2.54 -3.54 -0.38
C PHE A 22 1.05 -3.31 -0.16
N THR A 23 0.67 -2.65 0.94
CA THR A 23 -0.74 -2.59 1.35
C THR A 23 -1.41 -1.35 0.78
N VAL A 24 -0.87 -0.17 1.08
CA VAL A 24 -1.55 1.09 0.74
C VAL A 24 -1.56 1.30 -0.77
N TRP A 25 -0.40 1.20 -1.42
CA TRP A 25 -0.32 1.30 -2.87
C TRP A 25 -1.07 0.16 -3.58
N GLY A 26 -1.00 -1.07 -3.06
CA GLY A 26 -1.75 -2.20 -3.61
C GLY A 26 -3.27 -2.02 -3.55
N GLU A 27 -3.82 -1.52 -2.44
CA GLU A 27 -5.26 -1.26 -2.33
C GLU A 27 -5.70 -0.07 -3.18
N LEU A 28 -4.90 1.01 -3.22
CA LEU A 28 -5.17 2.15 -4.12
C LEU A 28 -5.21 1.70 -5.58
N GLU A 29 -4.19 0.96 -6.04
CA GLU A 29 -4.12 0.44 -7.40
C GLU A 29 -5.36 -0.41 -7.73
N LYS A 30 -5.70 -1.36 -6.85
CA LYS A 30 -6.86 -2.24 -6.99
C LYS A 30 -8.19 -1.50 -7.06
N LYS A 31 -8.30 -0.32 -6.45
CA LYS A 31 -9.52 0.51 -6.51
C LYS A 31 -9.52 1.45 -7.70
N THR A 32 -8.43 2.16 -7.95
CA THR A 32 -8.35 3.16 -9.02
C THR A 32 -8.30 2.55 -10.41
N ASN A 33 -7.72 1.37 -10.57
CA ASN A 33 -7.54 0.72 -11.88
C ASN A 33 -8.75 -0.13 -12.30
N ARG A 34 -9.86 -0.11 -11.54
CA ARG A 34 -11.12 -0.76 -11.93
C ARG A 34 -11.78 -0.10 -13.13
N THR A 35 -11.46 1.18 -13.38
CA THR A 35 -12.02 1.98 -14.47
C THR A 35 -10.91 2.76 -15.17
N PRO A 36 -10.94 2.90 -16.51
CA PRO A 36 -10.01 3.77 -17.22
C PRO A 36 -10.19 5.24 -16.83
N HIS A 37 -9.09 6.00 -16.83
CA HIS A 37 -9.08 7.44 -16.57
C HIS A 37 -8.84 8.21 -17.86
N THR A 38 -9.50 9.34 -18.02
CA THR A 38 -9.41 10.17 -19.24
C THR A 38 -8.07 10.89 -19.37
N ASN A 39 -7.40 11.17 -18.24
CA ASN A 39 -6.09 11.79 -18.17
C ASN A 39 -5.44 11.56 -16.80
N VAL A 40 -4.20 12.01 -16.66
CA VAL A 40 -3.40 11.87 -15.43
C VAL A 40 -4.02 12.61 -14.25
N ASP A 41 -4.68 13.75 -14.46
CA ASP A 41 -5.28 14.53 -13.37
C ASP A 41 -6.55 13.86 -12.83
N ALA A 42 -7.34 13.24 -13.69
CA ALA A 42 -8.46 12.38 -13.29
C ALA A 42 -7.97 11.21 -12.43
N LEU A 43 -6.90 10.53 -12.86
CA LEU A 43 -6.28 9.46 -12.06
C LEU A 43 -5.80 9.96 -10.69
N LYS A 44 -5.09 11.09 -10.65
CA LYS A 44 -4.63 11.70 -9.38
C LYS A 44 -5.79 12.04 -8.46
N ALA A 45 -6.89 12.56 -9.00
CA ALA A 45 -8.09 12.88 -8.24
C ALA A 45 -8.70 11.61 -7.63
N THR A 46 -8.84 10.54 -8.41
CA THR A 46 -9.35 9.25 -7.90
C THR A 46 -8.44 8.65 -6.83
N ILE A 47 -7.11 8.70 -7.01
CA ILE A 47 -6.16 8.21 -6.00
C ILE A 47 -6.35 8.96 -4.67
N ARG A 48 -6.50 10.29 -4.70
CA ARG A 48 -6.75 11.09 -3.48
C ARG A 48 -8.08 10.72 -2.83
N THR A 49 -9.15 10.60 -3.62
CA THR A 49 -10.45 10.18 -3.09
C THR A 49 -10.39 8.81 -2.44
N GLU A 50 -9.72 7.84 -3.05
CA GLU A 50 -9.60 6.49 -2.48
C GLU A 50 -8.67 6.43 -1.26
N TRP A 51 -7.66 7.30 -1.20
CA TRP A 51 -6.84 7.51 -0.01
C TRP A 51 -7.69 8.04 1.15
N ASP A 52 -8.47 9.09 0.93
CA ASP A 52 -9.32 9.70 1.96
C ASP A 52 -10.43 8.74 2.44
N ASN A 53 -10.88 7.83 1.56
CA ASN A 53 -11.85 6.79 1.88
C ASN A 53 -11.23 5.54 2.53
N MET A 54 -9.90 5.47 2.66
CA MET A 54 -9.23 4.33 3.28
C MET A 54 -9.45 4.37 4.80
N SER A 55 -10.01 3.30 5.37
CA SER A 55 -10.29 3.29 6.81
C SER A 55 -9.02 3.13 7.64
N GLU A 56 -8.97 3.82 8.78
CA GLU A 56 -7.90 3.64 9.76
C GLU A 56 -7.85 2.19 10.26
N GLU A 57 -9.01 1.55 10.43
CA GLU A 57 -9.11 0.13 10.80
C GLU A 57 -8.39 -0.79 9.80
N PHE A 58 -8.52 -0.52 8.49
CA PHE A 58 -7.81 -1.28 7.46
C PHE A 58 -6.29 -1.14 7.61
N LEU A 59 -5.79 0.07 7.87
CA LEU A 59 -4.36 0.32 8.08
C LEU A 59 -3.85 -0.36 9.35
N ILE A 60 -4.58 -0.25 10.46
CA ILE A 60 -4.24 -0.89 11.74
C ILE A 60 -4.19 -2.41 11.58
N ASN A 61 -5.20 -3.00 10.95
CA ASN A 61 -5.28 -4.45 10.78
C ASN A 61 -4.19 -4.97 9.83
N SER A 62 -3.88 -4.22 8.77
CA SER A 62 -2.79 -4.56 7.85
C SER A 62 -1.42 -4.46 8.53
N GLY A 63 -1.20 -3.43 9.34
CA GLY A 63 0.02 -3.28 10.13
C GLY A 63 0.23 -4.40 11.15
N LYS A 64 -0.85 -4.90 11.77
CA LYS A 64 -0.79 -6.08 12.67
C LYS A 64 -0.49 -7.39 11.93
N ALA A 65 -0.85 -7.48 10.66
CA ALA A 65 -0.60 -8.66 9.83
C ALA A 65 0.82 -8.69 9.26
N PHE A 66 1.45 -7.52 9.14
CA PHE A 66 2.87 -7.37 8.84
C PHE A 66 3.72 -7.92 10.00
N ARG A 67 4.64 -8.84 9.69
CA ARG A 67 5.48 -9.55 10.66
C ARG A 67 6.87 -8.95 10.76
#